data_AF-A0A9X3H4X8-F1
#
_entry.id   AF-A0A9X3H4X8-F1
#
_cell.length_a   1.000
_cell.length_b   1.000
_cell.length_c   1.000
_cell.angle_alpha   90.00
_cell.angle_beta   90.00
_cell.angle_gamma   90.00
#
_symmetry.space_group_name_H-M   'P 1'
#
loop_
_entity.id
_entity.type
_entity.pdbx_description
1 polymer ?
#
loop_
_entity_poly.entity_id
_entity_poly.type
_entity_poly.pdbx_seq_one_letter_code
_entity_poly.pdbx_strand_id
1 'polypeptide(L)'
;MTVEISYFARVATGGLPIAADPGQDGSAAEAESKSITATPALSGVTPDGQAALSLIGTEAFRYEYSQAGAIAAVANSNYVAAGERMWLTPRAGYKFSLRTA
;
A
#
# COMPACT_ATOMS: atom_id res chain seq x y z
N MET A 1 -12.50 1.74 10.46
CA MET A 1 -12.21 1.49 9.02
C MET A 1 -11.37 0.26 8.80
N THR A 2 -11.36 -0.21 7.55
CA THR A 2 -10.40 -1.18 7.02
C THR A 2 -9.68 -0.57 5.82
N VAL A 3 -8.39 -0.85 5.67
CA VAL A 3 -7.60 -0.58 4.45
C VAL A 3 -7.15 -1.91 3.86
N GLU A 4 -7.33 -2.08 2.55
CA GLU A 4 -6.71 -3.12 1.75
C GLU A 4 -5.38 -2.59 1.21
N ILE A 5 -4.32 -3.39 1.36
CA ILE A 5 -2.99 -3.16 0.79
C ILE A 5 -2.74 -4.29 -0.21
N SER A 6 -2.53 -3.95 -1.48
CA SER A 6 -2.43 -4.95 -2.56
C SER A 6 -1.11 -4.79 -3.31
N TYR A 7 -0.31 -5.85 -3.36
CA TYR A 7 1.03 -5.91 -3.97
C TYR A 7 0.96 -6.58 -5.35
N PHE A 8 1.55 -5.95 -6.37
CA PHE A 8 1.53 -6.45 -7.75
C PHE A 8 2.95 -6.70 -8.25
N ALA A 9 3.25 -7.97 -8.55
CA ALA A 9 4.51 -8.39 -9.14
C ALA A 9 4.52 -8.19 -10.65
N ARG A 10 5.71 -8.16 -11.25
CA ARG A 10 5.86 -8.04 -12.69
C ARG A 10 5.76 -9.41 -13.36
N VAL A 11 4.80 -9.59 -14.28
CA VAL A 11 4.77 -10.78 -15.16
C VAL A 11 6.06 -10.81 -15.99
N ALA A 12 6.72 -11.96 -16.02
CA ALA A 12 8.10 -12.10 -16.52
C ALA A 12 8.26 -12.01 -18.06
N THR A 13 7.19 -11.68 -18.80
CA THR A 13 7.11 -11.76 -20.27
C THR A 13 7.78 -10.57 -20.99
N GLY A 14 9.07 -10.34 -20.74
CA GLY A 14 9.99 -9.55 -21.60
C GLY A 14 9.72 -8.05 -21.82
N GLY A 15 8.58 -7.51 -21.38
CA GLY A 15 8.17 -6.13 -21.66
C GLY A 15 8.81 -5.08 -20.76
N LEU A 16 8.91 -3.84 -21.27
CA LEU A 16 9.23 -2.67 -20.46
C LEU A 16 8.14 -2.49 -19.39
N PRO A 17 8.52 -2.50 -18.12
CA PRO A 17 7.10 -2.05 -16.55
C PRO A 17 6.44 -0.70 -16.80
N ILE A 18 5.48 -0.67 -17.73
CA ILE A 18 4.43 0.35 -17.77
C ILE A 18 3.77 0.38 -16.39
N ALA A 19 3.55 1.57 -15.83
CA ALA A 19 2.72 1.76 -14.65
C ALA A 19 1.25 1.64 -15.06
N ALA A 20 0.80 0.40 -15.25
CA ALA A 20 -0.59 0.10 -15.61
C ALA A 20 -1.49 0.19 -14.37
N ASP A 21 -2.71 0.70 -14.55
CA ASP A 21 -3.80 0.38 -13.62
C ASP A 21 -3.97 -1.16 -13.57
N PRO A 22 -4.18 -1.75 -12.38
CA PRO A 22 -4.38 -3.19 -12.27
C PRO A 22 -5.68 -3.61 -12.96
N GLY A 23 -5.63 -4.77 -13.60
CA GLY A 23 -6.67 -5.21 -14.53
C GLY A 23 -6.28 -5.05 -16.01
N GLN A 24 -5.08 -4.56 -16.32
CA GLN A 24 -4.51 -4.67 -17.67
C GLN A 24 -3.51 -5.83 -17.82
N ASP A 25 -2.46 -5.95 -16.99
CA ASP A 25 -1.43 -7.00 -17.15
C ASP A 25 -0.84 -7.59 -15.84
N GLY A 26 -1.34 -7.17 -14.66
CA GLY A 26 -0.77 -7.56 -13.37
C GLY A 26 -1.76 -8.26 -12.43
N SER A 27 -1.58 -9.56 -12.17
CA SER A 27 -2.24 -10.24 -11.07
C SER A 27 -1.70 -9.73 -9.72
N ALA A 28 -2.59 -9.53 -8.73
CA ALA A 28 -2.16 -9.27 -7.36
C ALA A 28 -1.37 -10.50 -6.85
N ALA A 29 -0.14 -10.29 -6.42
CA ALA A 29 0.73 -11.34 -5.90
C ALA A 29 0.42 -11.64 -4.42
N GLU A 30 0.07 -10.61 -3.66
CA GLU A 30 -0.31 -10.69 -2.25
C GLU A 30 -1.24 -9.52 -1.90
N ALA A 31 -2.20 -9.75 -0.99
CA ALA A 31 -3.09 -8.70 -0.49
C ALA A 31 -3.30 -8.85 1.02
N GLU A 32 -3.12 -7.76 1.76
CA GLU A 32 -3.23 -7.68 3.21
C GLU A 32 -4.34 -6.69 3.61
N SER A 33 -5.30 -7.15 4.42
CA SER A 33 -6.33 -6.28 5.00
C SER A 33 -5.94 -5.83 6.41
N LYS A 34 -5.92 -4.52 6.65
CA LYS A 34 -5.68 -3.90 7.96
C LYS A 34 -6.96 -3.27 8.50
N SER A 35 -7.46 -3.80 9.62
CA SER A 35 -8.41 -3.07 10.47
C SER A 35 -7.66 -1.96 11.22
N ILE A 36 -8.21 -0.74 11.22
CA ILE A 36 -7.55 0.44 11.81
C ILE A 36 -8.52 1.35 12.55
N THR A 37 -7.98 1.94 13.61
CA THR A 37 -8.66 2.80 14.59
C THR A 37 -7.83 4.06 14.84
N ALA A 38 -8.08 4.78 15.94
CA ALA A 38 -7.27 5.91 16.37
C ALA A 38 -5.80 5.53 16.71
N THR A 39 -5.51 4.25 16.95
CA THR A 39 -4.14 3.75 17.17
C THR A 39 -3.49 3.41 15.83
N PRO A 40 -2.22 3.81 15.58
CA PRO A 40 -1.50 3.38 14.38
C PRO A 40 -1.35 1.86 14.30
N ALA A 41 -1.69 1.27 13.16
CA ALA A 41 -1.39 -0.13 12.83
C ALA A 41 -0.24 -0.21 11.81
N LEU A 42 0.43 -1.36 11.76
CA LEU A 42 1.54 -1.62 10.83
C LEU A 42 1.16 -2.71 9.81
N SER A 43 1.56 -2.53 8.56
CA SER A 43 1.49 -3.58 7.52
C SER A 43 2.54 -4.67 7.74
N GLY A 44 2.39 -5.75 6.96
CA GLY A 44 3.48 -6.65 6.64
C GLY A 44 4.64 -5.94 5.94
N VAL A 45 5.76 -6.65 5.79
CA VAL A 45 6.90 -6.21 4.98
C VAL A 45 6.51 -6.26 3.51
N THR A 46 6.78 -5.20 2.74
CA THR A 46 6.67 -5.22 1.28
C THR A 46 7.56 -6.33 0.71
N PRO A 47 6.99 -7.35 0.03
CA PRO A 47 7.79 -8.44 -0.54
C PRO A 47 8.74 -7.97 -1.63
N ASP A 48 9.72 -8.82 -1.94
CA ASP A 48 10.60 -8.62 -3.10
C ASP A 48 9.85 -8.88 -4.42
N GLY A 49 10.40 -8.37 -5.53
CA GLY A 49 9.85 -8.58 -6.88
C GLY A 49 8.56 -7.79 -7.22
N GLN A 50 8.01 -7.04 -6.26
CA GLN A 50 6.84 -6.19 -6.48
C GLN A 50 7.19 -4.97 -7.34
N ALA A 51 6.28 -4.60 -8.24
CA ALA A 51 6.44 -3.53 -9.23
C ALA A 51 5.43 -2.37 -9.07
N ALA A 52 4.25 -2.66 -8.51
CA ALA A 52 3.25 -1.66 -8.12
C ALA A 52 2.56 -2.07 -6.80
N LEU A 53 1.95 -1.09 -6.11
CA LEU A 53 1.16 -1.32 -4.91
C LEU A 53 0.00 -0.33 -4.81
N SER A 54 -1.18 -0.82 -4.40
CA SER A 54 -2.31 0.02 -3.96
C SER A 54 -2.48 0.03 -2.45
N LEU A 55 -3.01 1.15 -1.96
CA LEU A 55 -3.83 1.19 -0.75
C LEU A 55 -5.23 1.70 -1.11
N ILE A 56 -6.28 1.15 -0.50
CA ILE A 56 -7.65 1.69 -0.56
C ILE A 56 -8.32 1.51 0.81
N GLY A 57 -9.07 2.51 1.28
CA GLY A 57 -9.70 2.52 2.61
C GLY A 57 -11.22 2.70 2.58
N THR A 58 -11.93 2.05 3.51
CA THR A 58 -13.39 2.25 3.67
C THR A 58 -13.76 3.62 4.23
N GLU A 59 -12.83 4.27 4.92
CA GLU A 59 -12.92 5.63 5.46
C GLU A 59 -11.58 6.33 5.17
N ALA A 60 -11.50 7.65 5.37
CA ALA A 60 -10.28 8.41 5.09
C ALA A 60 -9.16 8.07 6.08
N PHE A 61 -7.94 7.88 5.57
CA PHE A 61 -6.80 7.40 6.34
C PHE A 61 -5.53 8.22 6.08
N ARG A 62 -4.58 8.07 6.99
CA ARG A 62 -3.22 8.60 6.82
C ARG A 62 -2.19 7.49 6.89
N TYR A 63 -1.14 7.61 6.08
CA TYR A 63 -0.08 6.62 6.00
C TYR A 63 1.34 7.22 5.98
N GLU A 64 2.28 6.45 6.51
CA GLU A 64 3.72 6.64 6.30
C GLU A 64 4.31 5.36 5.70
N TYR A 65 5.22 5.49 4.73
CA TYR A 65 5.87 4.35 4.08
C TYR A 65 7.38 4.38 4.34
N SER A 66 7.88 3.45 5.16
CA SER A 66 9.27 3.46 5.60
C SER A 66 9.85 2.07 5.86
N GLN A 67 11.16 1.91 5.68
CA GLN A 67 11.90 0.69 6.04
C GLN A 67 11.94 0.46 7.55
N ALA A 68 11.94 1.52 8.35
CA ALA A 68 11.95 1.43 9.82
C ALA A 68 10.64 0.84 10.38
N GLY A 69 9.50 1.03 9.69
CA GLY A 69 8.19 0.53 10.14
C GLY A 69 7.73 1.06 11.50
N ALA A 70 8.30 2.17 11.96
CA ALA A 70 8.11 2.72 13.30
C ALA A 70 7.82 4.23 13.31
N ILE A 71 7.83 4.90 12.15
CA ILE A 71 7.29 6.24 12.01
C ILE A 71 5.77 6.09 12.13
N ALA A 72 5.20 6.39 13.30
CA ALA A 72 3.76 6.40 13.47
C ALA A 72 3.14 7.40 12.49
N ALA A 73 2.07 7.00 11.79
CA ALA A 73 1.32 7.94 10.96
C ALA A 73 0.70 9.03 11.85
N VAL A 74 0.82 10.29 11.41
CA VAL A 74 0.48 11.50 12.16
C VAL A 74 -0.39 12.45 11.33
N ALA A 75 -0.89 13.52 11.93
CA ALA A 75 -1.87 14.42 11.28
C ALA A 75 -1.32 15.20 10.06
N ASN A 76 -0.01 15.19 9.85
CA ASN A 76 0.68 15.77 8.69
C ASN A 76 1.25 14.71 7.72
N SER A 77 1.00 13.42 7.97
CA SER A 77 1.33 12.32 7.04
C SER A 77 0.45 12.34 5.80
N ASN A 78 0.90 11.63 4.76
CA ASN A 78 0.17 11.39 3.51
C ASN A 78 -1.27 10.99 3.80
N TYR A 79 -2.22 11.59 3.09
CA TYR A 79 -3.66 11.40 3.27
C TYR A 79 -4.27 10.72 2.04
N VAL A 80 -5.25 9.84 2.27
CA VAL A 80 -6.06 9.21 1.22
C VAL A 80 -7.53 9.31 1.64
N ALA A 81 -8.40 9.74 0.73
CA ALA A 81 -9.83 9.88 1.00
C ALA A 81 -10.54 8.52 1.11
N ALA A 82 -11.74 8.53 1.68
CA ALA A 82 -12.58 7.33 1.75
C ALA A 82 -12.92 6.83 0.34
N GLY A 83 -12.66 5.55 0.06
CA GLY A 83 -12.86 4.93 -1.25
C GLY A 83 -11.85 5.30 -2.34
N GLU A 84 -10.91 6.20 -2.07
CA GLU A 84 -9.83 6.55 -3.00
C GLU A 84 -8.76 5.44 -3.01
N ARG A 85 -8.30 5.03 -4.21
CA ARG A 85 -7.19 4.10 -4.36
C ARG A 85 -5.91 4.85 -4.70
N MET A 86 -4.89 4.69 -3.86
CA MET A 86 -3.63 5.39 -3.93
C MET A 86 -2.52 4.46 -4.45
N TRP A 87 -1.73 4.92 -5.43
CA TRP A 87 -0.73 4.14 -6.15
C TRP A 87 0.72 4.48 -5.77
N LEU A 88 1.54 3.45 -5.56
CA LEU A 88 2.96 3.57 -5.22
C LEU A 88 3.84 2.63 -6.04
N THR A 89 5.08 3.06 -6.30
CA THR A 89 6.18 2.14 -6.60
C THR A 89 6.67 1.51 -5.29
N PRO A 90 6.47 0.20 -5.08
CA PRO A 90 6.87 -0.48 -3.84
C PRO A 90 8.39 -0.55 -3.70
N ARG A 91 8.87 -0.75 -2.47
CA ARG A 91 10.26 -1.02 -2.13
C ARG A 91 10.37 -2.22 -1.22
N ALA A 92 11.19 -3.19 -1.62
CA ALA A 92 11.62 -4.31 -0.79
C ALA A 92 11.93 -3.89 0.66
N GLY A 93 11.35 -4.58 1.64
CA GLY A 93 11.62 -4.33 3.06
C GLY A 93 10.84 -3.17 3.70
N TYR A 94 10.12 -2.33 2.95
CA TYR A 94 9.37 -1.19 3.50
C TYR A 94 8.00 -1.61 4.07
N LYS A 95 7.49 -0.86 5.04
CA LYS A 95 6.19 -1.08 5.69
C LYS A 95 5.36 0.21 5.69
N PHE A 96 4.05 0.05 5.76
CA PHE A 96 3.11 1.12 6.07
C PHE A 96 2.84 1.20 7.57
N SER A 97 2.85 2.41 8.09
CA SER A 97 2.10 2.78 9.30
C SER A 97 0.80 3.43 8.86
N LEU A 98 -0.35 3.03 9.44
CA LEU A 98 -1.69 3.48 9.05
C LEU A 98 -2.50 3.95 10.26
N ARG A 99 -3.31 5.02 10.12
CA ARG A 99 -4.28 5.49 11.13
C ARG A 99 -5.53 6.12 10.50
N THR A 100 -6.61 6.25 11.28
CA THR A 100 -7.72 7.17 10.95
C THR A 100 -7.20 8.61 10.81
N ALA A 101 -7.67 9.33 9.78
CA ALA A 101 -7.11 10.62 9.37
C ALA A 101 -7.25 11.78 10.38
#